data_AF-X1Q8T7-F1
#
_entry.id   AF-X1Q8T7-F1
#
_cell.length_a   1.000
_cell.length_b   1.000
_cell.length_c   1.000
_cell.angle_alpha   90.00
_cell.angle_beta   90.00
_cell.angle_gamma   90.00
#
_symmetry.space_group_name_H-M   'P 1'
#
loop_
_entity.id
_entity.type
_entity.pdbx_description
1 polymer ?
#
loop_
_entity_poly.entity_id
_entity_poly.type
_entity_poly.pdbx_seq_one_letter_code
_entity_poly.pdbx_strand_id
1 'polypeptide(L)'
;MQRKSDAYDKKGGSVFKILTTREREVLKLIAEGNSNKKLAMKLGISIRTVEHHRLSIMRKLGVSNVVDLLKYAIKTGLIDLT
;
A
#
# COMPACT_ATOMS: atom_id res chain seq x y z
N MET A 1 24.98 2.18 -9.54
CA MET A 1 23.75 1.35 -9.48
C MET A 1 22.56 2.30 -9.65
N GLN A 2 22.27 2.70 -10.88
CA GLN A 2 21.20 3.66 -11.19
C GLN A 2 20.07 2.91 -11.91
N ARG A 3 18.83 3.42 -11.76
CA ARG A 3 17.59 3.13 -12.52
C ARG A 3 16.61 2.21 -11.81
N LYS A 4 15.63 2.82 -11.15
CA LYS A 4 14.17 2.55 -11.29
C LYS A 4 13.36 3.41 -10.31
N SER A 5 13.56 4.73 -10.34
CA SER A 5 12.66 5.72 -9.73
C SER A 5 11.66 6.29 -10.75
N ASP A 6 11.81 5.97 -12.04
CA ASP A 6 11.19 6.70 -13.14
C ASP A 6 9.89 6.05 -13.68
N ALA A 7 9.31 5.09 -12.97
CA ALA A 7 8.17 4.30 -13.45
C ALA A 7 6.86 4.53 -12.67
N TYR A 8 6.70 5.66 -11.97
CA TYR A 8 5.41 6.05 -11.38
C TYR A 8 4.51 6.65 -12.46
N ASP A 9 4.06 5.78 -13.35
CA ASP A 9 3.25 6.08 -14.53
C ASP A 9 2.03 6.94 -14.20
N LYS A 10 1.80 7.93 -15.06
CA LYS A 10 0.80 8.99 -14.98
C LYS A 10 -0.62 8.43 -15.21
N LYS A 11 -1.21 7.68 -14.26
CA LYS A 11 -2.69 7.51 -14.20
C LYS A 11 -3.14 7.26 -12.76
N GLY A 12 -3.58 8.32 -12.07
CA GLY A 12 -4.31 8.22 -10.80
C GLY A 12 -5.58 7.36 -10.83
N GLY A 13 -6.02 6.89 -12.00
CA GLY A 13 -7.19 6.01 -12.17
C GLY A 13 -6.94 4.49 -12.03
N SER A 14 -5.71 4.03 -11.74
CA SER A 14 -5.36 2.59 -11.84
C SER A 14 -5.33 1.83 -10.50
N VAL A 15 -5.13 2.47 -9.35
CA VAL A 15 -4.94 1.77 -8.06
C VAL A 15 -6.15 0.92 -7.69
N PHE A 16 -7.36 1.45 -7.93
CA PHE A 16 -8.61 0.74 -7.71
C PHE A 16 -8.79 -0.49 -8.63
N LYS A 17 -8.08 -0.53 -9.77
CA LYS A 17 -8.02 -1.69 -10.68
C LYS A 17 -6.90 -2.67 -10.31
N ILE A 18 -5.78 -2.18 -9.76
CA ILE A 18 -4.60 -3.00 -9.43
C ILE A 18 -4.78 -3.75 -8.11
N LEU A 19 -5.31 -3.07 -7.08
CA LEU A 19 -5.45 -3.61 -5.73
C LEU A 19 -6.87 -4.13 -5.49
N THR A 20 -6.97 -5.24 -4.78
CA THR A 20 -8.27 -5.74 -4.30
C THR A 20 -8.82 -4.85 -3.19
N THR A 21 -10.11 -4.97 -2.88
CA THR A 21 -10.74 -4.23 -1.78
C THR A 21 -9.99 -4.39 -0.47
N ARG A 22 -9.57 -5.62 -0.15
CA ARG A 22 -8.82 -5.91 1.09
C ARG A 22 -7.42 -5.31 1.08
N GLU A 23 -6.74 -5.33 -0.06
CA GLU A 23 -5.42 -4.72 -0.21
C GLU A 23 -5.48 -3.20 -0.06
N ARG A 24 -6.54 -2.54 -0.57
CA ARG A 24 -6.75 -1.10 -0.38
C ARG A 24 -6.99 -0.75 1.09
N GLU A 25 -7.77 -1.57 1.79
CA GLU A 25 -8.06 -1.39 3.21
C GLU A 25 -6.78 -1.53 4.06
N VAL A 26 -5.95 -2.53 3.76
CA VAL A 26 -4.62 -2.70 4.38
C VAL A 26 -3.73 -1.48 4.10
N LEU A 27 -3.68 -1.02 2.84
CA LEU A 27 -2.88 0.15 2.46
C LEU A 27 -3.32 1.42 3.18
N LYS A 28 -4.64 1.64 3.32
CA LYS A 28 -5.19 2.77 4.08
C LYS A 28 -4.75 2.74 5.54
N LEU A 29 -4.89 1.60 6.21
CA LEU A 29 -4.50 1.47 7.61
C LEU A 29 -2.99 1.67 7.83
N ILE A 30 -2.16 1.26 6.86
CA ILE A 30 -0.71 1.49 6.92
C ILE A 30 -0.40 2.99 6.86
N ALA A 31 -1.13 3.75 6.04
CA ALA A 31 -0.91 5.20 5.92
C ALA A 31 -1.46 6.02 7.08
N GLU A 32 -2.48 5.52 7.75
CA GLU A 32 -2.90 6.03 9.06
C GLU A 32 -1.85 5.76 10.17
N GLY A 33 -0.70 5.14 9.84
CA GLY A 33 0.38 4.88 10.79
C GLY A 33 0.12 3.69 11.72
N ASN A 34 -0.85 2.82 11.41
CA ASN A 34 -1.10 1.64 12.23
C ASN A 34 0.05 0.62 12.08
N SER A 35 0.53 0.08 13.20
CA SER A 35 1.50 -1.02 13.19
C SER A 35 0.87 -2.32 12.66
N ASN A 36 1.70 -3.27 12.20
CA ASN A 36 1.21 -4.58 11.74
C ASN A 36 0.32 -5.28 12.78
N LYS A 37 0.67 -5.16 14.06
CA LYS A 37 -0.13 -5.71 15.17
C LYS A 37 -1.51 -5.05 15.25
N LYS A 38 -1.57 -3.72 15.12
CA LYS A 38 -2.84 -2.98 15.15
C LYS A 38 -3.68 -3.25 13.90
N LEU A 39 -3.07 -3.39 12.72
CA LEU A 39 -3.74 -3.85 11.51
C LEU A 39 -4.37 -5.24 11.72
N ALA A 40 -3.58 -6.20 12.21
CA ALA A 40 -4.03 -7.57 12.45
C ALA A 40 -5.27 -7.60 13.36
N MET A 41 -5.25 -6.84 14.46
CA MET A 41 -6.39 -6.71 15.37
C MET A 41 -7.61 -6.05 14.69
N LYS A 42 -7.43 -4.92 13.99
CA LYS A 42 -8.54 -4.22 13.30
C LYS A 42 -9.20 -5.08 12.23
N LEU A 43 -8.39 -5.89 11.54
CA LEU A 43 -8.82 -6.68 10.40
C LEU A 43 -9.26 -8.09 10.78
N GLY A 44 -9.07 -8.51 12.04
CA GLY A 44 -9.39 -9.87 12.50
C GLY A 44 -8.53 -10.96 11.85
N ILE A 45 -7.29 -10.66 11.46
CA ILE A 45 -6.38 -11.58 10.76
C ILE A 45 -5.04 -11.69 11.50
N SER A 46 -4.24 -12.70 11.16
CA SER A 46 -2.90 -12.83 11.74
C SER A 46 -1.94 -11.73 11.25
N ILE A 47 -0.92 -11.40 12.05
CA ILE A 47 0.16 -10.50 11.66
C ILE A 47 0.85 -10.99 10.38
N ARG A 48 1.05 -12.30 10.26
CA ARG A 48 1.62 -12.94 9.05
C ARG A 48 0.75 -12.67 7.82
N THR A 49 -0.58 -12.70 7.97
CA THR A 49 -1.51 -12.37 6.88
C THR A 49 -1.38 -10.90 6.45
N VAL A 50 -1.20 -9.98 7.41
CA VAL A 50 -0.91 -8.56 7.10
C VAL A 50 0.38 -8.42 6.30
N GLU A 51 1.44 -9.13 6.68
CA GLU A 51 2.72 -9.12 5.95
C GLU A 51 2.56 -9.66 4.53
N HIS A 52 1.81 -10.74 4.35
CA HIS A 52 1.49 -11.26 3.02
C HIS A 52 0.73 -10.24 2.16
N HIS A 53 -0.26 -9.55 2.72
CA HIS A 53 -0.95 -8.48 2.01
C HIS A 53 0.01 -7.35 1.62
N ARG A 54 0.89 -6.92 2.53
CA ARG A 54 1.89 -5.88 2.26
C ARG A 54 2.82 -6.26 1.11
N LEU A 55 3.35 -7.49 1.12
CA LEU A 55 4.21 -7.99 0.04
C LEU A 55 3.46 -8.07 -1.30
N SER A 56 2.19 -8.51 -1.28
CA SER A 56 1.35 -8.55 -2.47
C SER A 56 1.14 -7.15 -3.06
N ILE A 57 0.79 -6.17 -2.20
CA ILE A 57 0.60 -4.77 -2.60
C ILE A 57 1.89 -4.19 -3.18
N MET A 58 3.02 -4.38 -2.49
CA MET A 58 4.34 -3.92 -2.94
C MET A 58 4.70 -4.48 -4.32
N ARG A 59 4.51 -5.79 -4.51
CA ARG A 59 4.75 -6.44 -5.80
C ARG A 59 3.83 -5.90 -6.91
N LYS A 60 2.54 -5.71 -6.61
CA LYS A 60 1.55 -5.20 -7.58
C LYS A 60 1.80 -3.75 -7.99
N LEU A 61 2.30 -2.94 -7.06
CA LEU A 61 2.61 -1.52 -7.30
C LEU A 61 4.05 -1.28 -7.75
N GLY A 62 4.89 -2.33 -7.78
CA GLY A 62 6.31 -2.22 -8.13
C GLY A 62 7.14 -1.41 -7.12
N VAL A 63 6.67 -1.28 -5.89
CA VAL A 63 7.36 -0.54 -4.81
C VAL A 63 8.06 -1.52 -3.87
N SER A 64 9.21 -1.11 -3.35
CA SER A 64 10.10 -1.99 -2.57
C SER A 64 10.16 -1.64 -1.09
N ASN A 65 9.60 -0.50 -0.68
CA ASN A 65 9.57 -0.09 0.72
C ASN A 65 8.23 0.57 1.08
N VAL A 66 7.95 0.66 2.39
CA VAL A 66 6.71 1.22 2.93
C VAL A 66 6.61 2.72 2.63
N VAL A 67 7.73 3.44 2.67
CA VAL A 67 7.74 4.89 2.46
C VAL A 67 7.27 5.22 1.04
N ASP A 68 7.71 4.47 0.04
CA ASP A 68 7.31 4.61 -1.36
C ASP A 68 5.86 4.16 -1.56
N LEU A 69 5.43 3.12 -0.83
CA LEU A 69 4.03 2.71 -0.80
C LEU A 69 3.12 3.84 -0.26
N LEU A 70 3.54 4.54 0.79
CA LEU A 70 2.81 5.69 1.35
C LEU A 70 2.78 6.88 0.39
N LYS A 71 3.94 7.24 -0.17
CA LYS A 71 4.05 8.30 -1.19
C LYS A 71 3.15 8.01 -2.39
N TYR A 72 3.12 6.76 -2.85
CA TYR A 72 2.25 6.33 -3.93
C TYR A 72 0.79 6.55 -3.57
N ALA A 73 0.37 6.08 -2.41
CA ALA A 73 -1.02 6.14 -2.00
C ALA A 73 -1.54 7.59 -1.87
N ILE A 74 -0.73 8.49 -1.31
CA ILE A 74 -1.00 9.94 -1.27
C ILE A 74 -1.08 10.53 -2.68
N LYS A 75 -0.08 10.25 -3.54
CA LYS A 75 -0.02 10.78 -4.92
C LYS A 75 -1.22 10.33 -5.76
N THR A 76 -1.76 9.14 -5.50
CA THR A 76 -2.91 8.60 -6.23
C THR A 76 -4.26 9.01 -5.66
N GLY A 77 -4.29 9.78 -4.56
CA GLY A 77 -5.53 10.17 -3.89
C GLY A 77 -6.27 8.98 -3.24
N LEU A 78 -5.58 7.86 -3.01
CA LEU A 78 -6.17 6.73 -2.28
C LEU A 78 -6.37 7.07 -0.80
N ILE A 79 -5.55 7.99 -0.29
CA ILE A 79 -5.48 8.38 1.11
C ILE A 79 -5.28 9.88 1.12
N ASP A 80 -6.16 10.58 1.84
CA ASP A 80 -6.02 11.99 2.12
C ASP A 80 -5.33 12.12 3.47
N LEU A 81 -4.22 12.87 3.52
CA LEU A 81 -3.65 13.32 4.79
C LEU A 81 -4.50 14.51 5.23
N THR A 82 -5.60 14.22 5.92
CA THR A 82 -6.42 15.24 6.58
C THR A 82 -5.79 15.70 7.88
#